data_AF-A0A2G2YP17-F1
#
_entry.id   AF-A0A2G2YP17-F1
#
_cell.length_a   1.000
_cell.length_b   1.000
_cell.length_c   1.000
_cell.angle_alpha   90.00
_cell.angle_beta   90.00
_cell.angle_gamma   90.00
#
_symmetry.space_group_name_H-M   'P 1'
#
loop_
_entity.id
_entity.type
_entity.pdbx_description
1 polymer ?
#
loop_
_entity_poly.entity_id
_entity_poly.type
_entity_poly.pdbx_seq_one_letter_code
_entity_poly.pdbx_strand_id
1 'polypeptide(L)'
;MKATLSWSNIIYIYTQTILIKYSIIIFKMTTKYEVVVVIVPFPAQGHLNQLLHFSSLISSYNNIQVHYVSTKNHTRQAKIRAHGLLKKNPNIIHFHEFSIPSFPSPPPNPNSNIKFPSHLQPSFESSYHLRGPVASLLRSLSSIARRVVVVHDSLMAYVVQDFTTIPNAESYNFHSVSAFTIFFFLWESMGKPFPIEAELLDNLPSLEGAWFSYLCNLSFSLSFSVKIFVGTFGVAGVQEVTCSSRGNNLCLRVKHLVAPEL
;
A
#
# COMPACT_ATOMS: atom_id res chain seq x y z
N MET A 1 -53.03 31.84 4.39
CA MET A 1 -51.97 32.88 4.25
C MET A 1 -50.93 32.37 3.26
N LYS A 2 -50.83 32.98 2.07
CA LYS A 2 -49.71 32.72 1.15
C LYS A 2 -48.66 33.79 1.40
N ALA A 3 -47.50 33.39 1.92
CA ALA A 3 -46.38 34.30 2.10
C ALA A 3 -45.81 34.68 0.73
N THR A 4 -45.97 35.94 0.32
CA THR A 4 -45.35 36.49 -0.88
C THR A 4 -43.94 36.96 -0.54
N LEU A 5 -42.93 36.19 -0.94
CA LEU A 5 -41.54 36.62 -0.88
C LEU A 5 -41.32 37.75 -1.89
N SER A 6 -40.83 38.90 -1.40
CA SER A 6 -40.44 40.02 -2.24
C SER A 6 -39.34 39.63 -3.22
N TRP A 7 -39.41 40.12 -4.47
CA TRP A 7 -38.40 39.91 -5.51
C TRP A 7 -36.98 40.28 -5.07
N SER A 8 -36.83 41.28 -4.20
CA SER A 8 -35.54 41.66 -3.62
C SER A 8 -34.94 40.58 -2.71
N ASN A 9 -35.76 39.83 -1.97
CA ASN A 9 -35.28 38.72 -1.13
C ASN A 9 -34.84 37.52 -1.98
N ILE A 10 -35.50 37.28 -3.12
CA ILE A 10 -35.13 36.19 -4.03
C ILE A 10 -33.77 36.48 -4.67
N ILE A 11 -33.56 37.71 -5.14
CA ILE A 11 -32.27 38.13 -5.75
C ILE A 11 -31.15 38.04 -4.71
N TYR A 12 -31.38 38.49 -3.48
CA TYR A 12 -30.38 38.41 -2.40
C TYR A 12 -29.99 36.98 -2.05
N ILE A 13 -30.96 36.05 -1.96
CA ILE A 13 -30.68 34.64 -1.71
C ILE A 13 -29.89 34.04 -2.88
N TYR A 14 -30.26 34.35 -4.13
CA TYR A 14 -29.55 33.86 -5.31
C TYR A 14 -28.11 34.35 -5.37
N THR A 15 -27.87 35.65 -5.15
CA THR A 15 -26.52 36.22 -5.17
C THR A 15 -25.66 35.66 -4.04
N GLN A 16 -26.21 35.50 -2.82
CA GLN A 16 -25.48 34.88 -1.71
C GLN A 16 -25.16 33.41 -1.98
N THR A 17 -26.10 32.66 -2.56
CA THR A 17 -25.87 31.26 -2.93
C THR A 17 -24.77 31.15 -3.99
N ILE A 18 -24.77 32.04 -4.99
CA ILE A 18 -23.73 32.12 -6.02
C ILE A 18 -22.38 32.47 -5.39
N LEU A 19 -22.31 33.50 -4.54
CA LEU A 19 -21.06 33.91 -3.88
C LEU A 19 -20.50 32.82 -2.97
N ILE A 20 -21.36 32.11 -2.22
CA ILE A 20 -20.95 30.95 -1.42
C ILE A 20 -20.42 29.84 -2.32
N LYS A 21 -21.10 29.56 -3.44
CA LYS A 21 -20.66 28.54 -4.40
C LYS A 21 -19.31 28.92 -5.03
N TYR A 22 -19.11 30.17 -5.42
CA TYR A 22 -17.86 30.68 -5.96
C TYR A 22 -16.74 30.70 -4.91
N SER A 23 -16.99 31.10 -3.68
CA SER A 23 -16.01 31.03 -2.59
C SER A 23 -15.65 29.58 -2.25
N ILE A 24 -16.61 28.66 -2.26
CA ILE A 24 -16.34 27.21 -2.12
C ILE A 24 -15.53 26.70 -3.31
N ILE A 25 -15.84 27.12 -4.55
CA ILE A 25 -15.11 26.72 -5.76
C ILE A 25 -13.68 27.28 -5.74
N ILE A 26 -13.50 28.55 -5.40
CA ILE A 26 -12.18 29.21 -5.31
C ILE A 26 -11.36 28.62 -4.15
N PHE A 27 -11.97 28.35 -3.00
CA PHE A 27 -11.32 27.63 -1.90
C PHE A 27 -10.94 26.19 -2.29
N LYS A 28 -11.71 25.56 -3.19
CA LYS A 28 -11.43 24.23 -3.75
C LYS A 28 -10.38 24.26 -4.88
N MET A 29 -9.95 25.44 -5.35
CA MET A 29 -9.05 25.59 -6.52
C MET A 29 -7.62 26.00 -6.21
N THR A 30 -7.24 26.31 -4.96
CA THR A 30 -5.82 26.49 -4.62
C THR A 30 -5.26 25.23 -3.99
N THR A 31 -4.90 24.27 -4.84
CA THR A 31 -4.07 23.13 -4.41
C THR A 31 -2.76 23.67 -3.88
N LYS A 32 -2.52 23.50 -2.58
CA LYS A 32 -1.28 23.91 -1.90
C LYS A 32 -0.05 23.20 -2.47
N TYR A 33 -0.24 21.97 -2.95
CA TYR A 33 0.83 21.14 -3.47
C TYR A 33 0.50 20.60 -4.85
N GLU A 34 1.47 20.62 -5.75
CA GLU A 34 1.35 20.04 -7.09
C GLU A 34 1.32 18.51 -7.03
N VAL A 35 2.22 17.92 -6.22
CA VAL A 35 2.29 16.49 -5.96
C VAL A 35 2.61 16.26 -4.49
N VAL A 36 1.91 15.33 -3.87
CA VAL A 36 2.25 14.79 -2.56
C VAL A 36 2.45 13.30 -2.69
N VAL A 37 3.50 12.76 -2.08
CA VAL A 37 3.79 11.32 -2.08
C VAL A 37 3.56 10.76 -0.69
N VAL A 38 2.81 9.66 -0.58
CA VAL A 38 2.59 8.91 0.65
C VAL A 38 3.30 7.58 0.53
N ILE A 39 4.18 7.29 1.49
CA ILE A 39 5.01 6.09 1.52
C ILE A 39 4.50 5.16 2.62
N VAL A 40 4.10 3.94 2.26
CA VAL A 40 3.54 2.94 3.19
C VAL A 40 4.42 1.68 3.20
N PRO A 41 5.45 1.62 4.05
CA PRO A 41 6.33 0.46 4.17
C PRO A 41 5.70 -0.71 4.91
N PHE A 42 6.17 -1.91 4.58
CA PHE A 42 5.91 -3.10 5.38
C PHE A 42 6.73 -3.05 6.70
N PRO A 43 6.16 -3.44 7.86
CA PRO A 43 6.79 -3.36 9.18
C PRO A 43 7.89 -4.42 9.40
N ALA A 44 8.82 -4.57 8.46
CA ALA A 44 10.05 -5.35 8.61
C ALA A 44 11.26 -4.46 8.30
N GLN A 45 12.36 -4.68 9.01
CA GLN A 45 13.49 -3.74 9.03
C GLN A 45 14.08 -3.45 7.64
N GLY A 46 14.24 -4.47 6.79
CA GLY A 46 14.74 -4.29 5.42
C GLY A 46 13.82 -3.42 4.56
N HIS A 47 12.51 -3.62 4.67
CA HIS A 47 11.48 -2.89 3.93
C HIS A 47 11.38 -1.44 4.38
N LEU A 48 11.36 -1.21 5.70
CA LEU A 48 11.37 0.13 6.29
C LEU A 48 12.57 0.95 5.80
N ASN A 49 13.76 0.35 5.78
CA ASN A 49 14.98 1.03 5.38
C ASN A 49 14.97 1.39 3.89
N GLN A 50 14.65 0.43 3.02
CA GLN A 50 14.59 0.68 1.57
C GLN A 50 13.63 1.83 1.23
N LEU A 51 12.41 1.79 1.77
CA LEU A 51 11.42 2.83 1.51
C LEU A 51 11.77 4.17 2.17
N LEU A 52 12.53 4.17 3.28
CA LEU A 52 13.04 5.42 3.86
C LEU A 52 14.11 6.06 2.96
N HIS A 53 15.02 5.28 2.39
CA HIS A 53 15.97 5.78 1.40
C HIS A 53 15.25 6.29 0.15
N PHE A 54 14.26 5.54 -0.35
CA PHE A 54 13.43 5.97 -1.47
C PHE A 54 12.68 7.28 -1.17
N SER A 55 12.14 7.41 0.04
CA SER A 55 11.52 8.66 0.53
C SER A 55 12.49 9.83 0.47
N SER A 56 13.74 9.62 0.90
CA SER A 56 14.77 10.66 0.85
C SER A 56 15.11 11.04 -0.58
N LEU A 57 15.19 10.08 -1.50
CA LEU A 57 15.44 10.35 -2.92
C LEU A 57 14.30 11.19 -3.50
N ILE A 58 13.04 10.77 -3.33
CA ILE A 58 11.88 11.54 -3.79
C ILE A 58 11.89 12.96 -3.22
N SER A 59 12.15 13.09 -1.91
CA SER A 59 12.14 14.39 -1.23
C SER A 59 13.19 15.37 -1.76
N SER A 60 14.25 14.87 -2.41
CA SER A 60 15.27 15.73 -3.03
C SER A 60 14.85 16.34 -4.37
N TYR A 61 13.75 15.87 -4.98
CA TYR A 61 13.24 16.39 -6.24
C TYR A 61 12.13 17.41 -6.02
N ASN A 62 12.28 18.59 -6.64
CA ASN A 62 11.22 19.59 -6.86
C ASN A 62 10.32 19.88 -5.64
N ASN A 63 10.90 19.88 -4.43
CA ASN A 63 10.17 20.13 -3.18
C ASN A 63 8.93 19.21 -2.98
N ILE A 64 8.97 17.98 -3.50
CA ILE A 64 7.88 17.01 -3.32
C ILE A 64 7.77 16.67 -1.84
N GLN A 65 6.60 16.95 -1.25
CA GLN A 65 6.34 16.53 0.12
C GLN A 65 6.13 15.02 0.20
N VAL A 66 6.87 14.39 1.11
CA VAL A 66 6.81 12.94 1.32
C VAL A 66 6.21 12.67 2.69
N HIS A 67 5.18 11.83 2.74
CA HIS A 67 4.48 11.44 3.96
C HIS A 67 4.78 9.97 4.25
N TYR A 68 5.67 9.69 5.18
CA TYR A 68 6.06 8.34 5.56
C TYR A 68 5.13 7.81 6.66
N VAL A 69 4.37 6.74 6.37
CA VAL A 69 3.31 6.25 7.24
C VAL A 69 3.67 4.91 7.86
N SER A 70 3.72 4.84 9.19
CA SER A 70 4.05 3.60 9.89
C SER A 70 3.58 3.65 11.34
N THR A 71 3.73 2.56 12.09
CA THR A 71 3.47 2.58 13.53
C THR A 71 4.60 3.30 14.27
N LYS A 72 4.31 3.83 15.47
CA LYS A 72 5.31 4.51 16.31
C LYS A 72 6.59 3.69 16.53
N ASN A 73 6.46 2.39 16.78
CA ASN A 73 7.60 1.50 17.02
C ASN A 73 8.47 1.34 15.77
N HIS A 74 7.86 1.06 14.63
CA HIS A 74 8.58 0.86 13.36
C HIS A 74 9.18 2.16 12.84
N THR A 75 8.50 3.30 13.00
CA THR A 75 9.04 4.61 12.65
C THR A 75 10.26 4.95 13.51
N ARG A 76 10.20 4.70 14.83
CA ARG A 76 11.36 4.87 15.72
C ARG A 76 12.53 4.00 15.27
N GLN A 77 12.28 2.73 14.94
CA GLN A 77 13.30 1.80 14.47
C GLN A 77 13.94 2.25 13.15
N ALA A 78 13.16 2.79 12.21
CA ALA A 78 13.64 3.30 10.94
C ALA A 78 14.49 4.56 11.14
N LYS A 79 14.00 5.52 11.95
CA LYS A 79 14.71 6.77 12.27
C LYS A 79 16.07 6.54 12.92
N ILE A 80 16.16 5.63 13.90
CA ILE A 80 17.42 5.28 14.58
C ILE A 80 18.46 4.75 13.58
N ARG A 81 18.02 3.96 12.59
CA ARG A 81 18.89 3.33 11.58
C ARG A 81 19.09 4.18 10.33
N ALA A 82 18.57 5.40 10.30
CA ALA A 82 18.68 6.28 9.14
C ALA A 82 20.08 6.91 8.99
N HIS A 83 21.03 6.67 9.91
CA HIS A 83 22.46 7.10 9.81
C HIS A 83 22.68 8.52 9.25
N GLY A 84 21.93 9.51 9.73
CA GLY A 84 22.08 10.91 9.29
C GLY A 84 21.35 11.29 7.98
N LEU A 85 20.68 10.35 7.31
CA LEU A 85 19.80 10.61 6.15
C LEU A 85 18.79 11.73 6.44
N LEU A 86 18.17 11.69 7.63
CA LEU A 86 17.16 12.66 8.06
C LEU A 86 17.74 14.03 8.45
N LYS A 87 19.07 14.13 8.65
CA LYS A 87 19.74 15.41 8.94
C LYS A 87 19.94 16.25 7.69
N LYS A 88 19.96 15.64 6.50
CA LYS A 88 20.19 16.36 5.23
C LYS A 88 18.94 17.11 4.74
N ASN A 89 17.75 16.59 5.01
CA ASN A 89 16.47 17.16 4.53
C ASN A 89 15.41 17.16 5.65
N PRO A 90 15.59 17.93 6.74
CA PRO A 90 14.78 17.79 7.95
C PRO A 90 13.29 18.13 7.77
N ASN A 91 12.91 18.87 6.71
CA ASN A 91 11.58 19.47 6.58
C ASN A 91 10.72 18.95 5.41
N ILE A 92 11.15 17.90 4.70
CA ILE A 92 10.42 17.42 3.50
C ILE A 92 9.74 16.06 3.74
N ILE A 93 10.27 15.24 4.66
CA ILE A 93 9.67 13.96 5.03
C ILE A 93 8.85 14.12 6.32
N HIS A 94 7.52 14.04 6.18
CA HIS A 94 6.57 14.06 7.27
C HIS A 94 6.27 12.64 7.74
N PHE A 95 6.62 12.33 8.99
CA PHE A 95 6.34 11.01 9.57
C PHE A 95 4.95 10.98 10.22
N HIS A 96 4.12 10.03 9.81
CA HIS A 96 2.80 9.76 10.39
C HIS A 96 2.89 8.49 11.21
N GLU A 97 2.92 8.65 12.54
CA GLU A 97 3.10 7.58 13.51
C GLU A 97 1.75 7.17 14.10
N PHE A 98 1.14 6.13 13.53
CA PHE A 98 -0.16 5.66 14.00
C PHE A 98 -0.04 4.64 15.13
N SER A 99 -0.98 4.71 16.07
CA SER A 99 -1.15 3.68 17.09
C SER A 99 -1.91 2.49 16.49
N ILE A 100 -1.50 1.29 16.89
CA ILE A 100 -2.17 0.04 16.57
C ILE A 100 -2.49 -0.69 17.88
N PRO A 101 -3.48 -1.59 17.89
CA PRO A 101 -3.76 -2.43 19.05
C PRO A 101 -2.53 -3.21 19.51
N SER A 102 -2.50 -3.54 20.80
CA SER A 102 -1.49 -4.46 21.33
C SER A 102 -1.61 -5.82 20.65
N PHE A 103 -0.48 -6.45 20.38
CA PHE A 103 -0.41 -7.77 19.75
C PHE A 103 0.62 -8.65 20.49
N PRO A 104 0.44 -9.98 20.47
CA PRO A 104 1.43 -10.90 21.04
C PRO A 104 2.80 -10.71 20.40
N SER A 105 3.85 -10.57 21.21
CA SER A 105 5.24 -10.52 20.72
C SER A 105 6.02 -11.70 21.29
N PRO A 106 5.79 -12.93 20.79
CA PRO A 106 6.51 -14.10 21.28
C PRO A 106 8.01 -13.99 20.98
N PRO A 107 8.87 -14.67 21.75
CA PRO A 107 10.30 -14.70 21.47
C PRO A 107 10.61 -15.49 20.19
N PRO A 108 11.74 -15.22 19.51
CA PRO A 108 12.22 -16.06 18.41
C PRO A 108 12.45 -17.51 18.87
N ASN A 109 12.11 -18.48 18.02
CA ASN A 109 12.40 -19.90 18.27
C ASN A 109 13.57 -20.38 17.36
N PRO A 110 14.81 -20.46 17.88
CA PRO A 110 15.97 -20.89 17.09
C PRO A 110 15.89 -22.38 16.67
N ASN A 111 15.14 -23.19 17.42
CA ASN A 111 14.98 -24.63 17.20
C ASN A 111 13.82 -24.97 16.26
N SER A 112 13.18 -23.96 15.66
CA SER A 112 12.11 -24.19 14.69
C SER A 112 12.64 -24.94 13.45
N ASN A 113 11.88 -25.95 13.03
CA ASN A 113 12.09 -26.65 11.76
C ASN A 113 11.91 -25.70 10.56
N ILE A 114 11.04 -24.70 10.70
CA ILE A 114 10.82 -23.64 9.71
C ILE A 114 11.70 -22.44 10.10
N LYS A 115 12.63 -22.05 9.23
CA LYS A 115 13.52 -20.89 9.44
C LYS A 115 12.86 -19.53 9.16
N PHE A 116 11.53 -19.50 9.19
CA PHE A 116 10.73 -18.29 9.08
C PHE A 116 10.66 -17.58 10.44
N PRO A 117 10.84 -16.25 10.53
CA PRO A 117 10.64 -15.50 11.77
C PRO A 117 9.14 -15.36 12.11
N SER A 118 8.47 -16.48 12.38
CA SER A 118 7.04 -16.55 12.71
C SER A 118 6.63 -15.70 13.92
N HIS A 119 7.57 -15.46 14.83
CA HIS A 119 7.37 -14.59 15.98
C HIS A 119 7.06 -13.12 15.60
N LEU A 120 7.38 -12.69 14.36
CA LEU A 120 7.04 -11.37 13.83
C LEU A 120 5.65 -11.30 13.21
N GLN A 121 5.00 -12.45 12.95
CA GLN A 121 3.71 -12.53 12.28
C GLN A 121 2.63 -11.65 12.94
N PRO A 122 2.47 -11.61 14.28
CA PRO A 122 1.47 -10.74 14.90
C PRO A 122 1.74 -9.24 14.64
N SER A 123 3.00 -8.84 14.55
CA SER A 123 3.38 -7.46 14.18
C SER A 123 2.93 -7.14 12.75
N PHE A 124 3.10 -8.08 11.82
CA PHE A 124 2.69 -7.90 10.44
C PHE A 124 1.16 -7.79 10.31
N GLU A 125 0.41 -8.68 10.96
CA GLU A 125 -1.06 -8.62 10.96
C GLU A 125 -1.61 -7.36 11.61
N SER A 126 -0.98 -6.91 12.70
CA SER A 126 -1.37 -5.68 13.37
C SER A 126 -1.27 -4.43 12.48
N SER A 127 -0.43 -4.48 11.44
CA SER A 127 -0.30 -3.38 10.47
C SER A 127 -1.55 -3.17 9.62
N TYR A 128 -2.44 -4.16 9.51
CA TYR A 128 -3.72 -4.01 8.83
C TYR A 128 -4.62 -2.93 9.47
N HIS A 129 -4.43 -2.64 10.76
CA HIS A 129 -5.11 -1.55 11.44
C HIS A 129 -4.70 -0.16 10.94
N LEU A 130 -3.63 -0.05 10.13
CA LEU A 130 -3.24 1.19 9.47
C LEU A 130 -4.20 1.59 8.34
N ARG A 131 -5.05 0.69 7.82
CA ARG A 131 -5.95 0.97 6.69
C ARG A 131 -6.81 2.21 6.92
N GLY A 132 -7.52 2.27 8.03
CA GLY A 132 -8.40 3.41 8.37
C GLY A 132 -7.63 4.74 8.48
N PRO A 133 -6.58 4.81 9.31
CA PRO A 133 -5.73 6.00 9.42
C PRO A 133 -5.10 6.44 8.10
N VAL A 134 -4.62 5.49 7.28
CA VAL A 134 -4.07 5.79 5.94
C VAL A 134 -5.14 6.36 5.03
N ALA A 135 -6.32 5.75 4.95
CA ALA A 135 -7.42 6.26 4.13
C ALA A 135 -7.82 7.69 4.52
N SER A 136 -7.88 7.98 5.82
CA SER A 136 -8.14 9.33 6.34
C SER A 136 -7.04 10.32 5.97
N LEU A 137 -5.77 9.92 6.07
CA LEU A 137 -4.64 10.74 5.64
C LEU A 137 -4.72 11.04 4.14
N LEU A 138 -4.97 10.03 3.30
CA LEU A 138 -5.08 10.20 1.85
C LEU A 138 -6.20 11.19 1.47
N ARG A 139 -7.37 11.09 2.12
CA ARG A 139 -8.48 12.05 1.90
C ARG A 139 -8.10 13.48 2.30
N SER A 140 -7.40 13.63 3.43
CA SER A 140 -6.92 14.93 3.88
C SER A 140 -5.97 15.54 2.85
N LEU A 141 -4.96 14.78 2.40
CA LEU A 141 -3.98 15.23 1.41
C LEU A 141 -4.61 15.50 0.04
N SER A 142 -5.60 14.70 -0.36
CA SER A 142 -6.36 14.88 -1.60
C SER A 142 -7.04 16.24 -1.68
N SER A 143 -7.48 16.81 -0.55
CA SER A 143 -8.13 18.12 -0.53
C SER A 143 -7.18 19.30 -0.72
N ILE A 144 -5.87 19.10 -0.54
CA ILE A 144 -4.85 20.16 -0.60
C ILE A 144 -3.79 19.94 -1.70
N ALA A 145 -3.79 18.78 -2.36
CA ALA A 145 -2.85 18.44 -3.41
C ALA A 145 -3.57 18.26 -4.75
N ARG A 146 -2.94 18.68 -5.86
CA ARG A 146 -3.46 18.37 -7.19
C ARG A 146 -3.42 16.86 -7.45
N ARG A 147 -2.36 16.19 -6.99
CA ARG A 147 -2.17 14.74 -7.14
C ARG A 147 -1.57 14.12 -5.88
N VAL A 148 -2.14 12.99 -5.47
CA VAL A 148 -1.64 12.16 -4.36
C VAL A 148 -1.09 10.86 -4.92
N VAL A 149 0.19 10.60 -4.71
CA VAL A 149 0.85 9.38 -5.16
C VAL A 149 1.08 8.49 -3.95
N VAL A 150 0.53 7.29 -3.96
CA VAL A 150 0.73 6.32 -2.88
C VAL A 150 1.73 5.28 -3.33
N VAL A 151 2.95 5.33 -2.79
CA VAL A 151 3.92 4.25 -2.99
C VAL A 151 3.89 3.36 -1.77
N HIS A 152 3.59 2.08 -1.98
CA HIS A 152 3.46 1.14 -0.88
C HIS A 152 4.25 -0.12 -1.15
N ASP A 153 4.69 -0.76 -0.07
CA ASP A 153 5.21 -2.10 -0.17
C ASP A 153 4.14 -3.04 -0.77
N SER A 154 4.57 -3.98 -1.60
CA SER A 154 3.69 -5.03 -2.12
C SER A 154 2.96 -5.83 -1.03
N LEU A 155 3.49 -5.89 0.19
CA LEU A 155 2.82 -6.54 1.33
C LEU A 155 1.86 -5.60 2.09
N MET A 156 1.78 -4.33 1.71
CA MET A 156 0.91 -3.32 2.33
C MET A 156 -0.27 -2.90 1.44
N ALA A 157 -0.53 -3.62 0.34
CA ALA A 157 -1.58 -3.25 -0.61
C ALA A 157 -2.98 -3.24 0.03
N TYR A 158 -3.25 -4.17 0.96
CA TYR A 158 -4.50 -4.14 1.74
C TYR A 158 -4.69 -2.82 2.51
N VAL A 159 -3.61 -2.25 3.07
CA VAL A 159 -3.68 -1.03 3.86
C VAL A 159 -4.02 0.19 3.01
N VAL A 160 -3.61 0.21 1.75
CA VAL A 160 -3.81 1.36 0.87
C VAL A 160 -5.01 1.25 -0.06
N GLN A 161 -5.67 0.10 -0.15
CA GLN A 161 -6.71 -0.20 -1.15
C GLN A 161 -7.80 0.89 -1.35
N ASP A 162 -8.09 1.65 -0.29
CA ASP A 162 -9.09 2.71 -0.29
C ASP A 162 -8.67 3.93 -1.14
N PHE A 163 -7.43 3.99 -1.65
CA PHE A 163 -6.96 5.01 -2.59
C PHE A 163 -7.85 5.09 -3.84
N THR A 164 -8.44 3.96 -4.25
CA THR A 164 -9.37 3.87 -5.39
C THR A 164 -10.62 4.74 -5.25
N THR A 165 -10.98 5.11 -4.01
CA THR A 165 -12.12 6.00 -3.73
C THR A 165 -11.75 7.49 -3.82
N ILE A 166 -10.47 7.81 -4.07
CA ILE A 166 -9.94 9.17 -4.04
C ILE A 166 -9.60 9.61 -5.47
N PRO A 167 -10.29 10.64 -6.01
CA PRO A 167 -10.31 10.91 -7.45
C PRO A 167 -8.97 11.37 -8.04
N ASN A 168 -8.10 11.94 -7.22
CA ASN A 168 -6.76 12.42 -7.60
C ASN A 168 -5.63 11.60 -6.98
N ALA A 169 -5.92 10.36 -6.56
CA ALA A 169 -4.93 9.44 -6.04
C ALA A 169 -4.56 8.36 -7.05
N GLU A 170 -3.26 8.10 -7.19
CA GLU A 170 -2.69 6.96 -7.90
C GLU A 170 -1.83 6.13 -6.95
N SER A 171 -1.68 4.83 -7.21
CA SER A 171 -0.85 3.95 -6.38
C SER A 171 0.22 3.22 -7.20
N TYR A 172 1.39 3.04 -6.58
CA TYR A 172 2.52 2.32 -7.15
C TYR A 172 3.03 1.28 -6.14
N ASN A 173 3.18 0.05 -6.62
CA ASN A 173 3.78 -1.05 -5.86
C ASN A 173 5.30 -0.92 -5.84
N PHE A 174 5.88 -0.91 -4.64
CA PHE A 174 7.31 -1.06 -4.42
C PHE A 174 7.61 -2.51 -4.05
N HIS A 175 8.37 -3.20 -4.91
CA HIS A 175 8.85 -4.54 -4.63
C HIS A 175 10.22 -4.47 -3.97
N SER A 176 10.28 -4.80 -2.67
CA SER A 176 11.51 -4.77 -1.87
C SER A 176 12.44 -5.98 -2.06
N VAL A 177 12.08 -6.87 -2.99
CA VAL A 177 12.82 -8.09 -3.35
C VAL A 177 13.19 -8.06 -4.83
N SER A 178 14.07 -8.96 -5.26
CA SER A 178 14.51 -8.99 -6.65
C SER A 178 13.37 -9.35 -7.61
N ALA A 179 13.48 -8.90 -8.86
CA ALA A 179 12.56 -9.30 -9.93
C ALA A 179 12.49 -10.82 -10.08
N PHE A 180 13.61 -11.51 -9.87
CA PHE A 180 13.70 -12.97 -9.85
C PHE A 180 12.82 -13.59 -8.75
N THR A 181 12.88 -13.07 -7.53
CA THR A 181 12.00 -13.53 -6.44
C THR A 181 10.53 -13.31 -6.75
N ILE A 182 10.15 -12.13 -7.29
CA ILE A 182 8.76 -11.86 -7.69
C ILE A 182 8.31 -12.80 -8.81
N PHE A 183 9.16 -13.02 -9.82
CA PHE A 183 8.86 -13.91 -10.93
C PHE A 183 8.56 -15.33 -10.46
N PHE A 184 9.45 -15.94 -9.67
CA PHE A 184 9.24 -17.30 -9.17
C PHE A 184 8.04 -17.41 -8.23
N PHE A 185 7.83 -16.39 -7.39
CA PHE A 185 6.65 -16.32 -6.55
C PHE A 185 5.35 -16.33 -7.37
N LEU A 186 5.26 -15.50 -8.41
CA LEU A 186 4.10 -15.44 -9.29
C LEU A 186 3.94 -16.71 -10.11
N TRP A 187 5.03 -17.24 -10.67
CA TRP A 187 5.03 -18.49 -11.44
C TRP A 187 4.48 -19.65 -10.62
N GLU A 188 4.93 -19.82 -9.38
CA GLU A 188 4.42 -20.87 -8.50
C GLU A 188 2.97 -20.60 -8.05
N SER A 189 2.63 -19.34 -7.74
CA SER A 189 1.26 -18.93 -7.37
C SER A 189 0.23 -19.16 -8.49
N MET A 190 0.66 -19.11 -9.75
CA MET A 190 -0.15 -19.42 -10.92
C MET A 190 -0.20 -20.91 -11.25
N GLY A 191 0.37 -21.78 -10.39
CA GLY A 191 0.40 -23.22 -10.61
C GLY A 191 1.42 -23.65 -11.67
N LYS A 192 2.52 -22.91 -11.82
CA LYS A 192 3.61 -23.19 -12.76
C LYS A 192 3.11 -23.22 -14.22
N PRO A 193 2.63 -22.09 -14.74
CA PRO A 193 1.86 -22.03 -16.00
C PRO A 193 2.66 -22.43 -17.25
N PHE A 194 3.98 -22.51 -17.16
CA PHE A 194 4.88 -22.98 -18.21
C PHE A 194 6.11 -23.64 -17.58
N PRO A 195 6.79 -24.56 -18.28
CA PRO A 195 8.01 -25.17 -17.77
C PRO A 195 9.16 -24.15 -17.70
N ILE A 196 10.00 -24.29 -16.69
CA ILE A 196 11.27 -23.57 -16.55
C ILE A 196 12.39 -24.61 -16.62
N GLU A 197 13.49 -24.27 -17.27
CA GLU A 197 14.67 -25.13 -17.42
C GLU A 197 15.14 -25.69 -16.06
N ALA A 198 15.35 -27.00 -15.99
CA ALA A 198 15.69 -27.69 -14.75
C ALA A 198 16.98 -27.13 -14.11
N GLU A 199 17.96 -26.78 -14.93
CA GLU A 199 19.22 -26.17 -14.47
C GLU A 199 19.00 -24.83 -13.75
N LEU A 200 17.98 -24.06 -14.14
CA LEU A 200 17.61 -22.82 -13.46
C LEU A 200 16.94 -23.11 -12.12
N LEU A 201 16.13 -24.17 -12.05
CA LEU A 201 15.42 -24.60 -10.85
C LEU A 201 16.35 -25.23 -9.80
N ASP A 202 17.36 -25.98 -10.24
CA ASP A 202 18.35 -26.64 -9.37
C ASP A 202 19.21 -25.63 -8.59
N ASN A 203 19.36 -24.41 -9.13
CA ASN A 203 20.07 -23.31 -8.50
C ASN A 203 19.19 -22.47 -7.57
N LEU A 204 17.87 -22.75 -7.48
CA LEU A 204 16.99 -22.03 -6.58
C LEU A 204 17.13 -22.55 -5.14
N PRO A 205 17.16 -21.66 -4.14
CA PRO A 205 16.85 -22.07 -2.78
C PRO A 205 15.48 -22.74 -2.78
N SER A 206 15.32 -23.85 -2.05
CA SER A 206 14.04 -24.55 -2.02
C SER A 206 12.90 -23.57 -1.69
N LEU A 207 11.88 -23.56 -2.55
CA LEU A 207 10.67 -22.75 -2.35
C LEU A 207 9.87 -23.24 -1.14
N GLU A 208 10.13 -24.45 -0.65
CA GLU A 208 9.61 -25.03 0.61
C GLU A 208 10.23 -24.41 1.88
N GLY A 209 10.56 -23.11 1.81
CA GLY A 209 11.32 -22.37 2.80
C GLY A 209 10.60 -21.16 3.40
N ALA A 210 11.33 -20.44 4.26
CA ALA A 210 10.84 -19.31 5.04
C ALA A 210 10.09 -18.24 4.22
N TRP A 211 10.48 -18.04 2.96
CA TRP A 211 9.90 -17.04 2.06
C TRP A 211 8.49 -17.38 1.57
N PHE A 212 8.21 -18.62 1.20
CA PHE A 212 6.87 -18.98 0.73
C PHE A 212 5.90 -19.00 1.91
N SER A 213 6.33 -19.50 3.08
CA SER A 213 5.56 -19.41 4.33
C SER A 213 5.29 -17.95 4.76
N TYR A 214 6.27 -17.05 4.61
CA TYR A 214 6.12 -15.61 4.86
C TYR A 214 4.99 -14.98 4.04
N LEU A 215 4.93 -15.30 2.75
CA LEU A 215 3.92 -14.78 1.84
C LEU A 215 2.56 -15.46 2.08
N CYS A 216 2.56 -16.77 2.33
CA CYS A 216 1.33 -17.51 2.64
C CYS A 216 0.59 -16.97 3.88
N ASN A 217 1.34 -16.54 4.91
CA ASN A 217 0.76 -15.95 6.11
C ASN A 217 0.24 -14.50 5.91
N LEU A 218 0.59 -13.85 4.79
CA LEU A 218 0.09 -12.52 4.40
C LEU A 218 -0.88 -12.59 3.22
N SER A 219 -1.51 -13.75 3.04
CA SER A 219 -2.38 -14.11 1.90
C SER A 219 -3.39 -13.03 1.52
N PHE A 220 -3.94 -12.31 2.49
CA PHE A 220 -4.92 -11.26 2.24
C PHE A 220 -4.33 -10.05 1.50
N SER A 221 -3.14 -9.60 1.91
CA SER A 221 -2.45 -8.49 1.25
C SER A 221 -1.89 -8.92 -0.11
N LEU A 222 -1.39 -10.15 -0.21
CA LEU A 222 -0.89 -10.72 -1.46
C LEU A 222 -1.98 -10.98 -2.49
N SER A 223 -3.16 -11.48 -2.09
CA SER A 223 -4.30 -11.62 -3.00
C SER A 223 -4.68 -10.27 -3.61
N PHE A 224 -4.63 -9.20 -2.82
CA PHE A 224 -4.89 -7.85 -3.32
C PHE A 224 -3.77 -7.33 -4.24
N SER A 225 -2.50 -7.54 -3.90
CA SER A 225 -1.36 -7.16 -4.73
C SER A 225 -1.33 -7.90 -6.06
N VAL A 226 -1.62 -9.20 -6.06
CA VAL A 226 -1.75 -10.02 -7.27
C VAL A 226 -2.92 -9.51 -8.11
N LYS A 227 -4.07 -9.17 -7.51
CA LYS A 227 -5.20 -8.55 -8.24
C LYS A 227 -4.80 -7.24 -8.90
N ILE A 228 -4.08 -6.35 -8.21
CA ILE A 228 -3.57 -5.10 -8.80
C ILE A 228 -2.60 -5.41 -9.94
N PHE A 229 -1.63 -6.31 -9.72
CA PHE A 229 -0.62 -6.66 -10.72
C PHE A 229 -1.28 -7.25 -11.98
N VAL A 230 -2.11 -8.27 -11.83
CA VAL A 230 -2.82 -8.92 -12.93
C VAL A 230 -3.77 -7.96 -13.65
N GLY A 231 -4.48 -7.10 -12.91
CA GLY A 231 -5.34 -6.07 -13.49
C GLY A 231 -4.58 -5.02 -14.29
N THR A 232 -3.32 -4.73 -13.93
CA THR A 232 -2.45 -3.76 -14.62
C THR A 232 -1.85 -4.32 -15.92
N PHE A 233 -1.60 -5.63 -15.99
CA PHE A 233 -1.06 -6.30 -17.19
C PHE A 233 -2.14 -6.79 -18.17
N GLY A 234 -3.42 -6.47 -17.96
CA GLY A 234 -4.47 -6.71 -18.95
C GLY A 234 -4.73 -8.20 -19.25
N VAL A 235 -4.41 -9.11 -18.33
CA VAL A 235 -4.77 -10.53 -18.49
C VAL A 235 -6.27 -10.64 -18.21
N ALA A 236 -7.08 -10.44 -19.26
CA ALA A 236 -8.52 -10.60 -19.20
C ALA A 236 -8.85 -12.01 -18.66
N GLY A 237 -9.62 -12.07 -17.57
CA GLY A 237 -10.22 -13.32 -17.09
C GLY A 237 -9.90 -13.78 -15.67
N VAL A 238 -9.13 -13.02 -14.87
CA VAL A 238 -8.94 -13.33 -13.44
C VAL A 238 -9.96 -12.60 -12.59
N GLN A 239 -11.02 -13.31 -12.17
CA GLN A 239 -12.10 -12.72 -11.37
C GLN A 239 -11.89 -12.90 -9.86
N GLU A 240 -11.23 -13.99 -9.44
CA GLU A 240 -11.15 -14.39 -8.04
C GLU A 240 -9.81 -15.09 -7.72
N VAL A 241 -9.07 -14.55 -6.74
CA VAL A 241 -7.89 -15.19 -6.15
C VAL A 241 -8.29 -15.67 -4.76
N THR A 242 -8.60 -16.97 -4.66
CA THR A 242 -8.95 -17.62 -3.39
C THR A 242 -7.71 -18.27 -2.79
N CYS A 243 -7.50 -18.06 -1.50
CA CYS A 243 -6.42 -18.68 -0.74
C CYS A 243 -7.02 -19.78 0.13
N SER A 244 -6.61 -21.04 -0.08
CA SER A 244 -6.94 -22.14 0.84
C SER A 244 -5.68 -22.81 1.35
N SER A 245 -5.58 -23.08 2.65
CA SER A 245 -4.56 -23.95 3.21
C SER A 245 -5.00 -25.42 3.11
N ARG A 246 -4.12 -26.29 2.61
CA ARG A 246 -4.21 -27.75 2.77
C ARG A 246 -2.89 -28.22 3.37
N GLY A 247 -2.89 -28.46 4.68
CA GLY A 247 -1.66 -28.76 5.44
C GLY A 247 -0.69 -27.58 5.46
N ASN A 248 0.61 -27.84 5.31
CA ASN A 248 1.65 -26.79 5.23
C ASN A 248 1.69 -26.05 3.88
N ASN A 249 0.84 -26.44 2.92
CA ASN A 249 0.81 -25.85 1.59
C ASN A 249 -0.41 -24.94 1.44
N LEU A 250 -0.14 -23.70 1.04
CA LEU A 250 -1.17 -22.77 0.60
C LEU A 250 -1.39 -22.95 -0.89
N CYS A 251 -2.63 -23.20 -1.29
CA CYS A 251 -3.03 -23.22 -2.69
C CYS A 251 -3.68 -21.87 -3.00
N LEU A 252 -2.99 -21.04 -3.79
CA LEU A 252 -3.59 -19.88 -4.44
C LEU A 252 -4.34 -20.38 -5.66
N ARG A 253 -5.66 -20.44 -5.57
CA ARG A 253 -6.50 -20.82 -6.70
C ARG A 253 -6.95 -19.54 -7.39
N VAL A 254 -6.36 -19.29 -8.56
CA VAL A 254 -6.78 -18.25 -9.50
C VAL A 254 -7.84 -18.87 -10.40
N LYS A 255 -9.10 -18.41 -10.28
CA LYS A 255 -10.15 -18.82 -11.25
C LYS A 255 -9.99 -17.98 -12.52
N HIS A 256 -9.68 -18.66 -13.63
CA HIS A 256 -9.74 -18.09 -14.98
C HIS A 256 -11.13 -18.33 -15.60
N LEU A 257 -11.61 -17.40 -16.42
CA LEU A 257 -12.66 -17.71 -17.41
C LEU A 257 -12.09 -18.77 -18.36
N VAL A 258 -12.72 -19.95 -18.40
CA VAL A 258 -12.64 -20.81 -19.58
C VAL A 258 -13.33 -20.03 -20.69
N ALA A 259 -12.60 -19.68 -21.75
CA ALA A 259 -13.20 -19.08 -22.93
C ALA A 259 -14.33 -20.01 -23.44
N PRO A 260 -15.52 -19.50 -23.82
CA PRO A 260 -16.48 -20.34 -24.51
C PRO A 260 -15.81 -20.84 -25.79
N GLU A 261 -15.82 -22.15 -25.98
CA GLU A 261 -15.31 -22.81 -27.18
C GLU A 261 -15.92 -22.14 -28.43
N LEU A 262 -15.05 -21.72 -29.34
CA LEU A 262 -15.41 -21.32 -30.71
C LEU A 262 -15.36 -22.55 -31.62
#